data_AF-A0A5M9HVJ7-F1
#
_entry.id   AF-A0A5M9HVJ7-F1
#
_cell.length_a   1.000
_cell.length_b   1.000
_cell.length_c   1.000
_cell.angle_alpha   90.00
_cell.angle_beta   90.00
_cell.angle_gamma   90.00
#
_symmetry.space_group_name_H-M   'P 1'
#
loop_
_entity.id
_entity.type
_entity.pdbx_description
1 polymer ?
#
loop_
_entity_poly.entity_id
_entity_poly.type
_entity_poly.pdbx_seq_one_letter_code
_entity_poly.pdbx_strand_id
1 'polypeptide(L)'
;MFTERIPRELLDEVLIFGSNEKESSLRIAALFMEEIPPEKRMALLAQEYGTGTVGIRINNTPFVAAYDPYGIHLYAGDNLYTSQETFSISWENAHDRIRELLSLGQYLPQELLDQVFPNECQEAALSLLYLYHDFDYSGHDFPYFDPSEITGNYPKDVEVFTGKLASPGGLSEQISILERLYRDYQEDASILRFHYHKIPKLLDRLQRLSLPRIQYPAQEDYILHPLTKYIPKSDIEDLLSRHSEDGKLSIYSFFLQHPDSKERAEFLKNSYGTGGRYPAGKNNFLDMDYEPRRIRFMLHTPDGSDDQVSLNWNQASKIIDEMIRENRFLEENTIQHIPVFQVKYLARELDHFLHTLPDDLRKQMPFPAKSEDTEQAIASYMESINCTGKVLKILPL
;
A
#
# COMPACT_ATOMS: atom_id res chain seq x y z
N MET A 1 -13.19 -9.70 -33.40
CA MET A 1 -14.18 -10.45 -32.60
C MET A 1 -13.44 -11.44 -31.73
N PHE A 2 -13.10 -11.03 -30.50
CA PHE A 2 -12.89 -11.93 -29.38
C PHE A 2 -13.90 -11.49 -28.33
N THR A 3 -15.07 -12.12 -28.38
CA THR A 3 -16.08 -12.08 -27.33
C THR A 3 -15.76 -13.22 -26.38
N GLU A 4 -14.86 -13.01 -25.42
CA GLU A 4 -14.85 -13.85 -24.24
C GLU A 4 -15.89 -13.26 -23.29
N ARG A 5 -17.04 -13.94 -23.24
CA ARG A 5 -17.98 -13.83 -22.13
C ARG A 5 -17.14 -14.00 -20.86
N ILE A 6 -17.03 -12.91 -20.11
CA ILE A 6 -16.75 -12.96 -18.68
C ILE A 6 -17.68 -14.04 -18.10
N PRO A 7 -17.18 -15.06 -17.37
CA PRO A 7 -18.04 -15.80 -16.48
C PRO A 7 -18.59 -14.75 -15.52
N ARG A 8 -19.86 -14.39 -15.65
CA ARG A 8 -20.47 -13.29 -14.89
C ARG A 8 -20.23 -13.50 -13.39
N GLU A 9 -20.16 -14.77 -12.99
CA GLU A 9 -19.79 -15.22 -11.66
C GLU A 9 -18.42 -14.68 -11.20
N LEU A 10 -17.39 -14.70 -12.06
CA LEU A 10 -16.03 -14.22 -11.76
C LEU A 10 -16.01 -12.73 -11.41
N LEU A 11 -16.75 -11.92 -12.17
CA LEU A 11 -16.84 -10.49 -11.91
C LEU A 11 -17.59 -10.22 -10.60
N ASP A 12 -18.68 -10.96 -10.36
CA ASP A 12 -19.48 -10.79 -9.15
C ASP A 12 -18.67 -11.09 -7.91
N GLU A 13 -17.92 -12.19 -7.92
CA GLU A 13 -17.06 -12.58 -6.80
C GLU A 13 -16.04 -11.49 -6.46
N VAL A 14 -15.39 -10.89 -7.46
CA VAL A 14 -14.42 -9.78 -7.26
C VAL A 14 -15.10 -8.53 -6.66
N LEU A 15 -16.30 -8.18 -7.14
CA LEU A 15 -17.03 -7.00 -6.69
C LEU A 15 -17.64 -7.17 -5.28
N ILE A 16 -18.13 -8.38 -4.98
CA ILE A 16 -18.64 -8.75 -3.65
C ILE A 16 -17.52 -8.76 -2.63
N PHE A 17 -16.34 -9.25 -3.03
CA PHE A 17 -15.16 -9.29 -2.17
C PHE A 17 -14.72 -7.88 -1.73
N GLY A 18 -14.86 -6.90 -2.62
CA GLY A 18 -14.52 -5.51 -2.33
C GLY A 18 -13.03 -5.21 -2.49
N SER A 19 -12.57 -4.12 -1.89
CA SER A 19 -11.16 -3.74 -1.90
C SER A 19 -10.32 -4.62 -0.98
N ASN A 20 -9.02 -4.36 -0.96
CA ASN A 20 -8.10 -5.09 -0.10
C ASN A 20 -7.98 -4.44 1.29
N GLU A 21 -9.11 -4.00 1.84
CA GLU A 21 -9.24 -3.39 3.16
C GLU A 21 -10.29 -4.14 3.99
N LYS A 22 -10.14 -4.13 5.31
CA LYS A 22 -11.09 -4.77 6.24
C LYS A 22 -12.45 -4.07 6.12
N GLU A 23 -13.56 -4.80 6.19
CA GLU A 23 -14.94 -4.29 6.04
C GLU A 23 -15.20 -3.54 4.71
N SER A 24 -14.41 -3.77 3.66
CA SER A 24 -14.60 -3.05 2.39
C SER A 24 -15.98 -3.28 1.77
N SER A 25 -16.48 -4.53 1.80
CA SER A 25 -17.82 -4.83 1.29
C SER A 25 -18.93 -4.09 2.05
N LEU A 26 -18.78 -3.85 3.37
CA LEU A 26 -19.70 -3.02 4.14
C LEU A 26 -19.62 -1.56 3.74
N ARG A 27 -18.42 -1.00 3.55
CA ARG A 27 -18.24 0.38 3.06
C ARG A 27 -18.80 0.56 1.66
N ILE A 28 -18.56 -0.40 0.76
CA ILE A 28 -19.13 -0.38 -0.59
C ILE A 28 -20.65 -0.41 -0.49
N ALA A 29 -21.25 -1.33 0.28
CA ALA A 29 -22.69 -1.35 0.49
C ALA A 29 -23.24 -0.02 1.02
N ALA A 30 -22.55 0.62 1.97
CA ALA A 30 -22.91 1.93 2.48
C ALA A 30 -23.02 2.99 1.38
N LEU A 31 -22.05 3.05 0.45
CA LEU A 31 -22.07 4.00 -0.67
C LEU A 31 -23.32 3.86 -1.56
N PHE A 32 -23.83 2.63 -1.72
CA PHE A 32 -25.05 2.37 -2.49
C PHE A 32 -26.33 2.60 -1.69
N MET A 33 -26.29 2.40 -0.37
CA MET A 33 -27.40 2.71 0.53
C MET A 33 -27.59 4.21 0.75
N GLU A 34 -26.59 5.04 0.47
CA GLU A 34 -26.70 6.50 0.55
C GLU A 34 -27.34 7.13 -0.70
N GLU A 35 -28.26 8.07 -0.48
CA GLU A 35 -28.88 8.88 -1.54
C GLU A 35 -27.94 9.96 -2.10
N ILE A 36 -26.85 9.52 -2.74
CA ILE A 36 -25.86 10.38 -3.42
C ILE A 36 -25.96 10.27 -4.96
N PRO A 37 -25.53 11.30 -5.72
CA PRO A 37 -25.46 11.23 -7.17
C PRO A 37 -24.55 10.07 -7.66
N PRO A 38 -24.89 9.39 -8.77
CA PRO A 38 -24.08 8.29 -9.31
C PRO A 38 -22.62 8.65 -9.54
N GLU A 39 -22.32 9.86 -10.01
CA GLU A 39 -20.96 10.33 -10.29
C GLU A 39 -20.12 10.40 -9.01
N LYS A 40 -20.73 10.89 -7.91
CA LYS A 40 -20.08 10.90 -6.59
C LYS A 40 -19.87 9.48 -6.08
N ARG A 41 -20.85 8.60 -6.25
CA ARG A 41 -20.75 7.19 -5.82
C ARG A 41 -19.61 6.47 -6.56
N MET A 42 -19.50 6.65 -7.88
CA MET A 42 -18.41 6.07 -8.68
C MET A 42 -17.03 6.57 -8.22
N ALA A 43 -16.89 7.86 -7.94
CA ALA A 43 -15.64 8.42 -7.44
C ALA A 43 -15.26 7.86 -6.06
N LEU A 44 -16.22 7.73 -5.15
CA LEU A 44 -16.01 7.13 -3.83
C LEU A 44 -15.72 5.63 -3.93
N LEU A 45 -16.36 4.90 -4.86
CA LEU A 45 -16.08 3.49 -5.13
C LEU A 45 -14.65 3.30 -5.62
N ALA A 46 -14.21 4.08 -6.62
CA ALA A 46 -12.83 4.04 -7.09
C ALA A 46 -11.84 4.38 -5.96
N GLN A 47 -12.19 5.32 -5.07
CA GLN A 47 -11.37 5.65 -3.91
C GLN A 47 -11.29 4.52 -2.89
N GLU A 48 -12.38 3.78 -2.66
CA GLU A 48 -12.43 2.63 -1.75
C GLU A 48 -11.53 1.49 -2.22
N TYR A 49 -11.47 1.24 -3.53
CA TYR A 49 -10.54 0.28 -4.12
C TYR A 49 -9.10 0.79 -4.19
N GLY A 50 -8.92 2.09 -4.45
CA GLY A 50 -7.62 2.74 -4.51
C GLY A 50 -6.76 2.22 -5.66
N THR A 51 -5.47 1.99 -5.39
CA THR A 51 -4.54 1.40 -6.36
C THR A 51 -3.75 0.30 -5.69
N GLY A 52 -3.82 -0.90 -6.23
CA GLY A 52 -3.23 -2.07 -5.61
C GLY A 52 -3.55 -3.35 -6.35
N THR A 53 -3.16 -4.47 -5.74
CA THR A 53 -3.29 -5.81 -6.30
C THR A 53 -3.78 -6.76 -5.20
N VAL A 54 -4.50 -7.80 -5.62
CA VAL A 54 -4.88 -8.91 -4.75
C VAL A 54 -4.90 -10.22 -5.54
N GLY A 55 -4.29 -11.27 -4.99
CA GLY A 55 -4.42 -12.62 -5.50
C GLY A 55 -5.72 -13.24 -4.99
N ILE A 56 -6.53 -13.78 -5.90
CA ILE A 56 -7.77 -14.50 -5.58
C ILE A 56 -7.79 -15.87 -6.25
N ARG A 57 -8.30 -16.89 -5.55
CA ARG A 57 -8.53 -18.22 -6.14
C ARG A 57 -10.02 -18.46 -6.29
N ILE A 58 -10.40 -18.87 -7.49
CA ILE A 58 -11.78 -19.17 -7.86
C ILE A 58 -11.80 -20.60 -8.39
N ASN A 59 -12.51 -21.49 -7.70
CA ASN A 59 -12.48 -22.93 -7.97
C ASN A 59 -11.02 -23.46 -8.07
N ASN A 60 -10.16 -23.04 -7.15
CA ASN A 60 -8.70 -23.31 -7.13
C ASN A 60 -7.88 -22.77 -8.32
N THR A 61 -8.49 -22.01 -9.23
CA THR A 61 -7.78 -21.34 -10.32
C THR A 61 -7.28 -19.97 -9.84
N PRO A 62 -5.97 -19.66 -9.95
CA PRO A 62 -5.42 -18.39 -9.50
C PRO A 62 -5.69 -17.26 -10.49
N PHE A 63 -6.07 -16.11 -9.95
CA PHE A 63 -6.16 -14.84 -10.66
C PHE A 63 -5.53 -13.73 -9.82
N VAL A 64 -5.04 -12.68 -10.50
CA VAL A 64 -4.63 -11.45 -9.85
C VAL A 64 -5.54 -10.32 -10.30
N ALA A 65 -6.23 -9.69 -9.36
CA ALA A 65 -7.00 -8.47 -9.59
C ALA A 65 -6.11 -7.26 -9.29
N ALA A 66 -6.03 -6.32 -10.22
CA ALA A 66 -5.37 -5.04 -10.07
C ALA A 66 -6.39 -3.91 -10.17
N TYR A 67 -6.20 -2.88 -9.36
CA TYR A 67 -7.09 -1.72 -9.24
C TYR A 67 -6.32 -0.47 -9.61
N ASP A 68 -6.91 0.40 -10.42
CA ASP A 68 -6.33 1.67 -10.81
C ASP A 68 -7.41 2.77 -11.02
N PRO A 69 -7.03 4.01 -11.36
CA PRO A 69 -8.00 5.09 -11.59
C PRO A 69 -9.02 4.84 -12.70
N TYR A 70 -8.78 3.88 -13.60
CA TYR A 70 -9.64 3.56 -14.74
C TYR A 70 -10.58 2.39 -14.46
N GLY A 71 -10.19 1.46 -13.58
CA GLY A 71 -11.07 0.38 -13.18
C GLY A 71 -10.42 -0.80 -12.50
N ILE A 72 -11.00 -1.97 -12.74
CA ILE A 72 -10.55 -3.26 -12.24
C ILE A 72 -10.04 -4.09 -13.40
N HIS A 73 -8.84 -4.62 -13.27
CA HIS A 73 -8.13 -5.44 -14.26
C HIS A 73 -7.90 -6.82 -13.67
N LEU A 74 -8.26 -7.88 -14.39
CA LEU A 74 -8.04 -9.25 -13.95
C LEU A 74 -7.07 -9.98 -14.87
N TYR A 75 -6.11 -10.67 -14.28
CA TYR A 75 -5.08 -11.43 -14.96
C TYR A 75 -5.14 -12.90 -14.51
N ALA A 76 -5.19 -13.83 -15.45
CA ALA A 76 -5.14 -15.26 -15.15
C ALA A 76 -3.72 -15.68 -14.73
N GLY A 77 -3.61 -16.51 -13.70
CA GLY A 77 -2.33 -16.95 -13.14
C GLY A 77 -1.92 -16.18 -11.89
N ASP A 78 -0.64 -16.20 -11.57
CA ASP A 78 -0.08 -15.69 -10.32
C ASP A 78 0.92 -14.53 -10.50
N ASN A 79 1.16 -14.07 -11.73
CA ASN A 79 2.11 -12.99 -11.99
C ASN A 79 1.58 -11.98 -13.02
N LEU A 80 1.22 -10.79 -12.55
CA LEU A 80 0.76 -9.65 -13.36
C LEU A 80 1.72 -9.27 -14.50
N TYR A 81 3.02 -9.48 -14.32
CA TYR A 81 4.04 -9.05 -15.27
C TYR A 81 4.21 -9.96 -16.47
N THR A 82 3.81 -11.23 -16.33
CA THR A 82 3.94 -12.25 -17.38
C THR A 82 2.60 -12.74 -17.88
N SER A 83 1.53 -12.53 -17.11
CA SER A 83 0.18 -12.91 -17.47
C SER A 83 -0.44 -11.91 -18.45
N GLN A 84 -1.25 -12.43 -19.36
CA GLN A 84 -2.09 -11.60 -20.21
C GLN A 84 -3.32 -11.14 -19.42
N GLU A 85 -3.67 -9.86 -19.54
CA GLU A 85 -4.93 -9.33 -19.02
C GLU A 85 -6.09 -10.14 -19.60
N THR A 86 -6.86 -10.75 -18.72
CA THR A 86 -8.02 -11.57 -19.06
C THR A 86 -9.22 -10.67 -19.34
N PHE A 87 -9.44 -9.66 -18.51
CA PHE A 87 -10.40 -8.59 -18.78
C PHE A 87 -10.14 -7.35 -17.92
N SER A 88 -10.77 -6.25 -18.33
CA SER A 88 -10.94 -5.06 -17.51
C SER A 88 -12.37 -4.57 -17.53
N ILE A 89 -12.77 -3.91 -16.44
CA ILE A 89 -14.04 -3.22 -16.32
C ILE A 89 -13.82 -1.80 -15.79
N SER A 90 -14.57 -0.84 -16.33
CA SER A 90 -14.57 0.53 -15.83
C SER A 90 -15.28 0.64 -14.48
N TRP A 91 -15.02 1.71 -13.74
CA TRP A 91 -15.75 2.03 -12.51
C TRP A 91 -17.26 2.23 -12.72
N GLU A 92 -17.68 2.68 -13.91
CA GLU A 92 -19.10 2.76 -14.29
C GLU A 92 -19.74 1.37 -14.37
N ASN A 93 -19.09 0.43 -15.05
CA ASN A 93 -19.58 -0.94 -15.16
C ASN A 93 -19.54 -1.65 -13.79
N ALA A 94 -18.50 -1.41 -12.97
CA ALA A 94 -18.42 -1.91 -11.60
C ALA A 94 -19.61 -1.39 -10.77
N HIS A 95 -19.86 -0.08 -10.83
CA HIS A 95 -20.97 0.56 -10.13
C HIS A 95 -22.32 -0.04 -10.52
N ASP A 96 -22.58 -0.16 -11.81
CA ASP A 96 -23.85 -0.71 -12.31
C ASP A 96 -24.03 -2.17 -11.91
N ARG A 97 -22.95 -2.95 -11.93
CA ARG A 97 -23.02 -4.36 -11.52
C ARG A 97 -23.25 -4.51 -10.01
N ILE A 98 -22.57 -3.74 -9.17
CA ILE A 98 -22.82 -3.75 -7.71
C ILE A 98 -24.25 -3.35 -7.39
N ARG A 99 -24.77 -2.30 -8.05
CA ARG A 99 -26.17 -1.88 -7.90
C ARG A 99 -27.14 -2.98 -8.29
N GLU A 100 -26.87 -3.71 -9.38
CA GLU A 100 -27.68 -4.85 -9.80
C GLU A 100 -27.64 -5.96 -8.75
N LEU A 101 -26.45 -6.35 -8.25
CA LEU A 101 -26.30 -7.37 -7.20
C LEU A 101 -27.06 -7.01 -5.93
N LEU A 102 -26.97 -5.77 -5.47
CA LEU A 102 -27.73 -5.27 -4.31
C LEU A 102 -29.24 -5.31 -4.55
N SER A 103 -29.70 -4.90 -5.74
CA SER A 103 -31.13 -4.90 -6.09
C SER A 103 -31.70 -6.32 -6.22
N LEU A 104 -30.87 -7.29 -6.60
CA LEU A 104 -31.23 -8.71 -6.65
C LEU A 104 -31.10 -9.40 -5.28
N GLY A 105 -30.54 -8.73 -4.27
CA GLY A 105 -30.27 -9.32 -2.96
C GLY A 105 -29.13 -10.35 -2.97
N GLN A 106 -28.18 -10.23 -3.91
CA GLN A 106 -27.09 -11.17 -4.18
C GLN A 106 -25.69 -10.58 -3.88
N TYR A 107 -25.62 -9.48 -3.12
CA TYR A 107 -24.36 -8.83 -2.77
C TYR A 107 -23.81 -9.28 -1.41
N LEU A 108 -24.64 -9.16 -0.35
CA LEU A 108 -24.30 -9.55 1.02
C LEU A 108 -25.51 -10.22 1.69
N PRO A 109 -25.28 -11.13 2.65
CA PRO A 109 -26.34 -11.70 3.48
C PRO A 109 -26.97 -10.61 4.36
N GLN A 110 -28.24 -10.81 4.74
CA GLN A 110 -29.01 -9.81 5.49
C GLN A 110 -28.30 -9.40 6.79
N GLU A 111 -27.71 -10.38 7.50
CA GLU A 111 -26.96 -10.15 8.75
C GLU A 111 -25.81 -9.15 8.57
N LEU A 112 -25.12 -9.15 7.43
CA LEU A 112 -24.05 -8.18 7.13
C LEU A 112 -24.62 -6.85 6.66
N LEU A 113 -25.70 -6.85 5.87
CA LEU A 113 -26.38 -5.63 5.46
C LEU A 113 -26.90 -4.82 6.67
N ASP A 114 -27.38 -5.52 7.71
CA ASP A 114 -27.82 -4.90 8.96
C ASP A 114 -26.66 -4.24 9.73
N GLN A 115 -25.42 -4.68 9.51
CA GLN A 115 -24.20 -4.10 10.12
C GLN A 115 -23.62 -2.92 9.34
N VAL A 116 -24.09 -2.63 8.12
CA VAL A 116 -23.56 -1.54 7.31
C VAL A 116 -23.66 -0.20 8.04
N PHE A 117 -24.80 0.11 8.68
CA PHE A 117 -24.93 1.36 9.44
C PHE A 117 -24.05 1.41 10.69
N PRO A 118 -24.11 0.41 11.60
CA PRO A 118 -23.20 0.34 12.74
C PRO A 118 -21.72 0.49 12.34
N ASN A 119 -21.28 -0.19 11.29
CA ASN A 119 -19.90 -0.11 10.82
C ASN A 119 -19.51 1.30 10.39
N GLU A 120 -20.35 1.97 9.57
CA GLU A 120 -20.07 3.35 9.14
C GLU A 120 -19.97 4.32 10.33
N CYS A 121 -20.86 4.19 11.31
CA CYS A 121 -20.79 4.98 12.54
C CYS A 121 -19.50 4.70 13.32
N GLN A 122 -19.13 3.43 13.45
CA GLN A 122 -17.96 3.03 14.22
C GLN A 122 -16.65 3.51 13.57
N GLU A 123 -16.48 3.36 12.27
CA GLU A 123 -15.29 3.83 11.56
C GLU A 123 -15.18 5.36 11.53
N ALA A 124 -16.32 6.06 11.39
CA ALA A 124 -16.34 7.52 11.48
C ALA A 124 -16.00 8.00 12.90
N ALA A 125 -16.53 7.33 13.93
CA ALA A 125 -16.19 7.59 15.33
C ALA A 125 -14.70 7.39 15.61
N LEU A 126 -14.12 6.29 15.10
CA LEU A 126 -12.68 6.00 15.18
C LEU A 126 -11.85 7.13 14.57
N SER A 127 -12.23 7.60 13.38
CA SER A 127 -11.53 8.67 12.68
C SER A 127 -11.62 10.01 13.43
N LEU A 128 -12.78 10.32 14.01
CA LEU A 128 -12.98 11.51 14.86
C LEU A 128 -12.10 11.44 16.11
N LEU A 129 -12.07 10.29 16.80
CA LEU A 129 -11.29 10.13 18.01
C LEU A 129 -9.78 10.24 17.76
N TYR A 130 -9.26 9.68 16.67
CA TYR A 130 -7.86 9.90 16.29
C TYR A 130 -7.55 11.38 16.02
N LEU A 131 -8.44 12.07 15.30
CA LEU A 131 -8.30 13.51 15.03
C LEU A 131 -8.29 14.32 16.33
N TYR A 132 -9.28 14.11 17.20
CA TYR A 132 -9.39 14.82 18.47
C TYR A 132 -8.25 14.50 19.42
N HIS A 133 -7.75 13.26 19.41
CA HIS A 133 -6.58 12.88 20.21
C HIS A 133 -5.33 13.63 19.76
N ASP A 134 -5.16 13.87 18.46
CA ASP A 134 -3.99 14.56 17.91
C ASP A 134 -4.06 16.09 18.02
N PHE A 135 -5.13 16.65 18.58
CA PHE A 135 -5.18 18.07 18.96
C PHE A 135 -4.05 18.41 19.94
N ASP A 136 -3.45 19.60 19.80
CA ASP A 136 -2.44 20.10 20.72
C ASP A 136 -3.07 20.77 21.94
N TYR A 137 -3.49 19.94 22.90
CA TYR A 137 -4.04 20.39 24.19
C TYR A 137 -3.02 21.15 25.07
N SER A 138 -1.74 21.16 24.72
CA SER A 138 -0.70 21.86 25.49
C SER A 138 -0.48 23.29 25.03
N GLY A 139 -0.63 23.53 23.72
CA GLY A 139 -0.48 24.85 23.10
C GLY A 139 -1.79 25.61 22.90
N HIS A 140 -2.94 24.93 22.92
CA HIS A 140 -4.23 25.51 22.53
C HIS A 140 -5.38 25.08 23.45
N ASP A 141 -6.34 25.98 23.68
CA ASP A 141 -7.61 25.66 24.32
C ASP A 141 -8.49 24.84 23.36
N PHE A 142 -9.26 23.88 23.88
CA PHE A 142 -10.19 23.04 23.09
C PHE A 142 -11.65 23.49 23.29
N PRO A 143 -12.21 24.36 22.41
CA PRO A 143 -13.51 24.99 22.65
C PRO A 143 -14.69 24.26 22.01
N TYR A 144 -14.51 23.00 21.59
CA TYR A 144 -15.49 22.28 20.76
C TYR A 144 -16.50 21.48 21.58
N PHE A 145 -16.04 20.77 22.60
CA PHE A 145 -16.82 20.02 23.59
C PHE A 145 -15.94 19.76 24.81
N ASP A 146 -16.45 19.11 25.86
CA ASP A 146 -15.66 18.81 27.06
C ASP A 146 -14.59 17.75 26.76
N PRO A 147 -13.28 18.05 26.83
CA PRO A 147 -12.23 17.08 26.52
C PRO A 147 -12.28 15.82 27.38
N SER A 148 -12.88 15.89 28.58
CA SER A 148 -13.04 14.73 29.48
C SER A 148 -13.98 13.65 28.92
N GLU A 149 -14.73 13.96 27.85
CA GLU A 149 -15.49 12.98 27.09
C GLU A 149 -14.61 11.95 26.36
N ILE A 150 -13.32 12.27 26.12
CA ILE A 150 -12.33 11.32 25.60
C ILE A 150 -11.51 10.83 26.79
N THR A 151 -11.85 9.64 27.28
CA THR A 151 -11.26 9.11 28.52
C THR A 151 -9.88 8.51 28.32
N GLY A 152 -9.49 8.23 27.07
CA GLY A 152 -8.30 7.46 26.73
C GLY A 152 -8.51 5.95 26.82
N ASN A 153 -9.68 5.49 27.27
CA ASN A 153 -10.11 4.11 27.12
C ASN A 153 -10.74 3.93 25.74
N TYR A 154 -9.88 3.74 24.75
CA TYR A 154 -10.26 3.84 23.35
C TYR A 154 -11.43 2.95 22.91
N PRO A 155 -11.53 1.66 23.32
CA PRO A 155 -12.72 0.85 23.01
C PRO A 155 -14.03 1.46 23.52
N LYS A 156 -14.02 2.02 24.74
CA LYS A 156 -15.19 2.67 25.34
C LYS A 156 -15.51 4.00 24.65
N ASP A 157 -14.49 4.80 24.38
CA ASP A 157 -14.67 6.09 23.69
C ASP A 157 -15.26 5.86 22.29
N VAL A 158 -14.80 4.83 21.56
CA VAL A 158 -15.35 4.42 20.26
C VAL A 158 -16.83 4.02 20.39
N GLU A 159 -17.21 3.21 21.37
CA GLU A 159 -18.61 2.81 21.59
C GLU A 159 -19.52 4.04 21.84
N VAL A 160 -19.07 4.97 22.68
CA VAL A 160 -19.80 6.22 22.99
C VAL A 160 -19.97 7.08 21.74
N PHE A 161 -18.90 7.33 20.99
CA PHE A 161 -18.97 8.15 19.78
C PHE A 161 -19.77 7.47 18.66
N THR A 162 -19.69 6.14 18.55
CA THR A 162 -20.53 5.35 17.62
C THR A 162 -22.01 5.59 17.94
N GLY A 163 -22.39 5.53 19.21
CA GLY A 163 -23.76 5.83 19.66
C GLY A 163 -24.20 7.27 19.35
N LYS A 164 -23.31 8.26 19.51
CA LYS A 164 -23.60 9.65 19.12
C LYS A 164 -23.89 9.77 17.63
N LEU A 165 -23.03 9.19 16.79
CA LEU A 165 -23.16 9.23 15.33
C LEU A 165 -24.38 8.44 14.80
N ALA A 166 -24.81 7.41 15.53
CA ALA A 166 -26.03 6.66 15.20
C ALA A 166 -27.31 7.47 15.42
N SER A 167 -27.27 8.53 16.24
CA SER A 167 -28.41 9.40 16.52
C SER A 167 -28.41 10.64 15.61
N PRO A 168 -29.54 11.07 15.02
CA PRO A 168 -29.57 12.27 14.18
C PRO A 168 -29.08 13.53 14.89
N GLY A 169 -29.42 13.69 16.17
CA GLY A 169 -28.97 14.83 16.98
C GLY A 169 -27.47 14.83 17.23
N GLY A 170 -26.93 13.69 17.70
CA GLY A 170 -25.49 13.56 17.95
C GLY A 170 -24.65 13.65 16.67
N LEU A 171 -25.13 13.10 15.55
CA LEU A 171 -24.49 13.26 14.26
C LEU A 171 -24.42 14.73 13.82
N SER A 172 -25.55 15.46 13.89
CA SER A 172 -25.59 16.88 13.54
C SER A 172 -24.67 17.73 14.42
N GLU A 173 -24.56 17.40 15.70
CA GLU A 173 -23.63 18.05 16.62
C GLU A 173 -22.18 17.78 16.23
N GLN A 174 -21.82 16.53 15.95
CA GLN A 174 -20.45 16.18 15.54
C GLN A 174 -20.07 16.79 14.18
N ILE A 175 -21.00 16.88 13.23
CA ILE A 175 -20.77 17.62 11.96
C ILE A 175 -20.42 19.08 12.26
N SER A 176 -21.20 19.75 13.12
CA SER A 176 -21.00 21.16 13.46
C SER A 176 -19.66 21.40 14.17
N ILE A 177 -19.28 20.48 15.08
CA ILE A 177 -17.98 20.49 15.75
C ILE A 177 -16.86 20.36 14.73
N LEU A 178 -16.93 19.37 13.83
CA LEU A 178 -15.89 19.10 12.85
C LEU A 178 -15.74 20.25 11.84
N GLU A 179 -16.84 20.89 11.43
CA GLU A 179 -16.81 22.08 10.59
C GLU A 179 -16.10 23.25 11.26
N ARG A 180 -16.37 23.47 12.56
CA ARG A 180 -15.69 24.50 13.33
C ARG A 180 -14.20 24.20 13.46
N LEU A 181 -13.85 22.97 13.87
CA LEU A 181 -12.45 22.54 14.00
C LEU A 181 -11.72 22.67 12.66
N TYR A 182 -12.36 22.33 11.55
CA TYR A 182 -11.72 22.45 10.24
C TYR A 182 -11.44 23.91 9.86
N ARG A 183 -12.34 24.85 10.16
CA ARG A 183 -12.07 26.28 9.95
C ARG A 183 -10.91 26.76 10.81
N ASP A 184 -10.94 26.43 12.10
CA ASP A 184 -9.89 26.82 13.04
C ASP A 184 -8.53 26.24 12.60
N TYR A 185 -8.50 25.00 12.08
CA TYR A 185 -7.30 24.36 11.51
C TYR A 185 -6.79 25.05 10.23
N GLN A 186 -7.70 25.58 9.40
CA GLN A 186 -7.32 26.33 8.20
C GLN A 186 -6.70 27.69 8.54
N GLU A 187 -7.10 28.29 9.66
CA GLU A 187 -6.54 29.54 10.17
C GLU A 187 -5.22 29.30 10.91
N ASP A 188 -5.15 28.24 11.71
CA ASP A 188 -3.97 27.85 12.47
C ASP A 188 -3.77 26.33 12.45
N ALA A 189 -2.80 25.88 11.65
CA ALA A 189 -2.50 24.46 11.56
C ALA A 189 -1.88 23.90 12.85
N SER A 190 -1.27 24.72 13.72
CA SER A 190 -0.58 24.22 14.92
C SER A 190 -1.51 23.63 15.97
N ILE A 191 -2.82 23.83 15.84
CA ILE A 191 -3.82 23.19 16.71
C ILE A 191 -3.79 21.65 16.62
N LEU A 192 -3.18 21.07 15.58
CA LEU A 192 -2.94 19.63 15.47
C LEU A 192 -1.44 19.32 15.54
N ARG A 193 -1.09 18.30 16.32
CA ARG A 193 0.28 17.78 16.42
C ARG A 193 0.73 17.04 15.15
N PHE A 194 -0.22 16.43 14.43
CA PHE A 194 0.02 15.71 13.20
C PHE A 194 -0.99 16.10 12.11
N HIS A 195 -0.52 16.25 10.86
CA HIS A 195 -1.31 16.82 9.75
C HIS A 195 -1.72 15.79 8.68
N TYR A 196 -1.71 14.49 8.99
CA TYR A 196 -2.10 13.45 8.04
C TYR A 196 -3.63 13.26 7.91
N HIS A 197 -4.40 13.82 8.86
CA HIS A 197 -5.86 13.70 8.92
C HIS A 197 -6.54 14.30 7.68
N LYS A 198 -7.42 13.52 7.05
CA LYS A 198 -8.20 13.96 5.88
C LYS A 198 -9.54 14.55 6.33
N ILE A 199 -9.49 15.68 7.05
CA ILE A 199 -10.67 16.32 7.67
C ILE A 199 -11.81 16.55 6.66
N PRO A 200 -11.58 17.06 5.42
CA PRO A 200 -12.65 17.20 4.43
C PRO A 200 -13.34 15.89 4.05
N LYS A 201 -12.57 14.78 3.96
CA LYS A 201 -13.12 13.46 3.65
C LYS A 201 -13.96 12.93 4.81
N LEU A 202 -13.50 13.15 6.05
CA LEU A 202 -14.25 12.77 7.25
C LEU A 202 -15.56 13.57 7.37
N LEU A 203 -15.51 14.88 7.11
CA LEU A 203 -16.69 15.73 7.10
C LEU A 203 -17.70 15.28 6.03
N ASP A 204 -17.25 15.02 4.80
CA ASP A 204 -18.10 14.46 3.75
C ASP A 204 -18.75 13.14 4.17
N ARG A 205 -18.01 12.25 4.84
CA ARG A 205 -18.54 10.98 5.37
C ARG A 205 -19.65 11.22 6.40
N LEU A 206 -19.45 12.12 7.36
CA LEU A 206 -20.49 12.44 8.35
C LEU A 206 -21.74 13.06 7.71
N GLN A 207 -21.55 13.96 6.75
CA GLN A 207 -22.65 14.56 6.01
C GLN A 207 -23.44 13.50 5.22
N ARG A 208 -22.76 12.57 4.54
CA ARG A 208 -23.41 11.44 3.86
C ARG A 208 -24.15 10.52 4.83
N LEU A 209 -23.60 10.28 6.03
CA LEU A 209 -24.24 9.48 7.07
C LEU A 209 -25.60 10.06 7.52
N SER A 210 -25.80 11.37 7.36
CA SER A 210 -27.03 12.08 7.70
C SER A 210 -28.13 11.98 6.62
N LEU A 211 -27.81 11.46 5.43
CA LEU A 211 -28.76 11.30 4.34
C LEU A 211 -29.75 10.15 4.59
N PRO A 212 -30.95 10.20 3.98
CA PRO A 212 -31.84 9.05 3.94
C PRO A 212 -31.15 7.81 3.34
N ARG A 213 -31.58 6.64 3.77
CA ARG A 213 -31.00 5.35 3.37
C ARG A 213 -31.93 4.56 2.48
N ILE A 214 -31.39 4.17 1.33
CA ILE A 214 -31.95 3.16 0.44
C ILE A 214 -31.76 1.79 1.12
N GLN A 215 -32.83 1.02 1.18
CA GLN A 215 -32.81 -0.33 1.73
C GLN A 215 -32.67 -1.36 0.60
N TYR A 216 -31.71 -2.26 0.74
CA TYR A 216 -31.53 -3.42 -0.14
C TYR A 216 -31.77 -4.69 0.67
N PRO A 217 -32.87 -5.42 0.46
CA PRO A 217 -33.06 -6.71 1.13
C PRO A 217 -32.18 -7.78 0.47
N ALA A 218 -31.55 -8.63 1.28
CA ALA A 218 -30.89 -9.83 0.76
C ALA A 218 -31.94 -10.85 0.27
N GLN A 219 -31.56 -11.67 -0.70
CA GLN A 219 -32.34 -12.84 -1.08
C GLN A 219 -32.40 -13.82 0.10
N GLU A 220 -33.54 -14.50 0.29
CA GLU A 220 -33.70 -15.54 1.30
C GLU A 220 -32.63 -16.64 1.09
N ASP A 221 -32.02 -17.08 2.20
CA ASP A 221 -30.93 -18.06 2.25
C ASP A 221 -29.69 -17.72 1.39
N TYR A 222 -29.44 -16.43 1.08
CA TYR A 222 -28.20 -16.04 0.41
C TYR A 222 -26.98 -16.33 1.29
N ILE A 223 -26.08 -17.16 0.78
CA ILE A 223 -24.81 -17.50 1.42
C ILE A 223 -23.69 -16.80 0.67
N LEU A 224 -22.92 -16.00 1.40
CA LEU A 224 -21.69 -15.43 0.88
C LEU A 224 -20.64 -16.54 0.73
N HIS A 225 -20.15 -16.74 -0.50
CA HIS A 225 -19.01 -17.61 -0.74
C HIS A 225 -17.71 -16.79 -0.65
N PRO A 226 -16.89 -16.97 0.39
CA PRO A 226 -15.68 -16.19 0.54
C PRO A 226 -14.67 -16.58 -0.54
N LEU A 227 -14.12 -15.58 -1.24
CA LEU A 227 -12.95 -15.78 -2.09
C LEU A 227 -11.73 -16.11 -1.24
N THR A 228 -10.95 -17.09 -1.69
CA THR A 228 -9.67 -17.40 -1.06
C THR A 228 -8.61 -16.45 -1.57
N LYS A 229 -8.07 -15.59 -0.70
CA LYS A 229 -6.91 -14.77 -1.04
C LYS A 229 -5.63 -15.62 -1.10
N TYR A 230 -4.65 -15.12 -1.84
CA TYR A 230 -3.29 -15.65 -1.79
C TYR A 230 -2.29 -14.55 -2.13
N ILE A 231 -1.01 -14.81 -1.88
CA ILE A 231 0.08 -13.91 -2.26
C ILE A 231 0.51 -14.22 -3.70
N PRO A 232 0.25 -13.36 -4.70
CA PRO A 232 0.75 -13.52 -6.06
C PRO A 232 2.27 -13.51 -6.13
N LYS A 233 2.84 -14.19 -7.14
CA LYS A 233 4.26 -14.09 -7.48
C LYS A 233 4.65 -12.64 -7.80
N SER A 234 3.77 -11.86 -8.45
CA SER A 234 4.03 -10.44 -8.71
C SER A 234 4.21 -9.63 -7.42
N ASP A 235 3.42 -9.91 -6.38
CA ASP A 235 3.56 -9.23 -5.08
C ASP A 235 4.89 -9.62 -4.40
N ILE A 236 5.32 -10.89 -4.52
CA ILE A 236 6.64 -11.33 -4.04
C ILE A 236 7.77 -10.62 -4.78
N GLU A 237 7.68 -10.54 -6.11
CA GLU A 237 8.64 -9.84 -6.97
C GLU A 237 8.76 -8.35 -6.61
N ASP A 238 7.63 -7.68 -6.38
CA ASP A 238 7.56 -6.29 -5.92
C ASP A 238 8.22 -6.10 -4.57
N LEU A 239 7.88 -6.96 -3.60
CA LEU A 239 8.43 -6.90 -2.25
C LEU A 239 9.95 -7.17 -2.24
N LEU A 240 10.44 -8.11 -3.06
CA LEU A 240 11.88 -8.37 -3.19
C LEU A 240 12.62 -7.22 -3.89
N SER A 241 11.91 -6.41 -4.68
CA SER A 241 12.49 -5.24 -5.35
C SER A 241 12.42 -3.98 -4.47
N ARG A 242 11.69 -4.00 -3.35
CA ARG A 242 11.57 -2.86 -2.42
C ARG A 242 12.83 -2.65 -1.59
N HIS A 243 13.77 -1.92 -2.18
CA HIS A 243 14.96 -1.35 -1.52
C HIS A 243 15.06 0.15 -1.80
N SER A 244 15.94 0.83 -1.07
CA SER A 244 16.43 2.15 -1.52
C SER A 244 17.06 2.02 -2.89
N GLU A 245 17.14 3.12 -3.63
CA GLU A 245 17.76 3.21 -4.95
C GLU A 245 19.20 2.69 -4.91
N ASP A 246 19.98 3.14 -3.91
CA ASP A 246 21.34 2.65 -3.66
C ASP A 246 21.37 1.13 -3.34
N GLY A 247 20.37 0.62 -2.61
CA GLY A 247 20.24 -0.80 -2.29
C GLY A 247 19.93 -1.66 -3.51
N LYS A 248 18.96 -1.24 -4.36
CA LYS A 248 18.64 -1.90 -5.62
C LYS A 248 19.86 -1.94 -6.53
N LEU A 249 20.56 -0.82 -6.70
CA LEU A 249 21.76 -0.75 -7.54
C LEU A 249 22.93 -1.58 -6.99
N SER A 250 23.08 -1.67 -5.67
CA SER A 250 24.06 -2.55 -5.03
C SER A 250 23.79 -4.03 -5.33
N ILE A 251 22.52 -4.47 -5.20
CA ILE A 251 22.11 -5.84 -5.54
C ILE A 251 22.33 -6.11 -7.02
N TYR A 252 21.87 -5.22 -7.90
CA TYR A 252 22.01 -5.35 -9.34
C TYR A 252 23.48 -5.49 -9.76
N SER A 253 24.35 -4.57 -9.30
CA SER A 253 25.79 -4.60 -9.57
C SER A 253 26.43 -5.89 -9.09
N PHE A 254 26.12 -6.34 -7.87
CA PHE A 254 26.67 -7.56 -7.31
C PHE A 254 26.27 -8.78 -8.15
N PHE A 255 25.01 -8.88 -8.55
CA PHE A 255 24.51 -10.00 -9.35
C PHE A 255 25.19 -10.08 -10.72
N LEU A 256 25.48 -8.95 -11.36
CA LEU A 256 26.20 -8.95 -12.64
C LEU A 256 27.66 -9.42 -12.53
N GLN A 257 28.31 -9.19 -11.39
CA GLN A 257 29.72 -9.52 -11.17
C GLN A 257 29.93 -10.93 -10.61
N HIS A 258 28.96 -11.45 -9.85
CA HIS A 258 29.07 -12.71 -9.12
C HIS A 258 28.05 -13.73 -9.65
N PRO A 259 28.43 -14.70 -10.50
CA PRO A 259 27.49 -15.70 -11.02
C PRO A 259 27.18 -16.84 -10.03
N ASP A 260 27.95 -16.99 -8.94
CA ASP A 260 27.73 -18.06 -7.96
C ASP A 260 26.44 -17.82 -7.14
N SER A 261 25.57 -18.82 -7.09
CA SER A 261 24.28 -18.72 -6.40
C SER A 261 24.40 -18.59 -4.88
N LYS A 262 25.44 -19.15 -4.26
CA LYS A 262 25.62 -19.08 -2.81
C LYS A 262 26.13 -17.70 -2.40
N GLU A 263 27.07 -17.14 -3.17
CA GLU A 263 27.54 -15.76 -2.97
C GLU A 263 26.39 -14.76 -3.08
N ARG A 264 25.55 -14.88 -4.12
CA ARG A 264 24.35 -14.04 -4.28
C ARG A 264 23.36 -14.18 -3.12
N ALA A 265 23.09 -15.40 -2.67
CA ALA A 265 22.16 -15.65 -1.56
C ALA A 265 22.70 -15.06 -0.24
N GLU A 266 23.98 -15.22 0.06
CA GLU A 266 24.59 -14.66 1.28
C GLU A 266 24.68 -13.12 1.20
N PHE A 267 24.96 -12.56 0.03
CA PHE A 267 24.92 -11.12 -0.19
C PHE A 267 23.52 -10.54 0.05
N LEU A 268 22.47 -11.17 -0.50
CA LEU A 268 21.09 -10.75 -0.27
C LEU A 268 20.73 -10.82 1.22
N LYS A 269 21.06 -11.93 1.88
CA LYS A 269 20.81 -12.10 3.32
C LYS A 269 21.41 -10.95 4.14
N ASN A 270 22.64 -10.56 3.84
CA ASN A 270 23.31 -9.46 4.53
C ASN A 270 22.73 -8.09 4.17
N SER A 271 22.24 -7.91 2.94
CA SER A 271 21.62 -6.67 2.46
C SER A 271 20.27 -6.41 3.14
N TYR A 272 19.47 -7.45 3.34
CA TYR A 272 18.17 -7.36 4.00
C TYR A 272 18.28 -7.36 5.53
N GLY A 273 19.30 -8.02 6.09
CA GLY A 273 19.50 -8.13 7.53
C GLY A 273 18.47 -9.02 8.23
N THR A 274 18.15 -8.67 9.48
CA THR A 274 17.16 -9.36 10.33
C THR A 274 16.11 -8.37 10.80
N GLY A 275 14.83 -8.74 10.73
CA GLY A 275 13.72 -7.88 11.11
C GLY A 275 12.49 -8.19 10.27
N GLY A 276 11.71 -7.17 9.95
CA GLY A 276 10.56 -7.30 9.06
C GLY A 276 9.98 -5.95 8.68
N ARG A 277 8.92 -5.97 7.88
CA ARG A 277 8.23 -4.78 7.39
C ARG A 277 6.73 -5.04 7.35
N TYR A 278 5.98 -4.24 8.12
CA TYR A 278 4.52 -4.22 8.07
C TYR A 278 4.00 -2.76 8.08
N PRO A 279 3.12 -2.38 7.14
CA PRO A 279 2.79 -3.09 5.91
C PRO A 279 3.99 -3.15 4.95
N ALA A 280 4.19 -4.32 4.34
CA ALA A 280 5.31 -4.61 3.47
C ALA A 280 5.14 -4.04 2.06
N GLY A 281 3.90 -3.96 1.57
CA GLY A 281 3.52 -3.77 0.16
C GLY A 281 2.68 -2.52 -0.13
N LYS A 282 2.06 -2.48 -1.32
CA LYS A 282 0.89 -1.60 -1.60
C LYS A 282 -0.40 -2.20 -1.01
N ASN A 283 -0.44 -3.52 -0.93
CA ASN A 283 -1.40 -4.27 -0.14
C ASN A 283 -1.06 -4.09 1.36
N ASN A 284 -1.95 -3.43 2.09
CA ASN A 284 -1.79 -3.09 3.52
C ASN A 284 -1.81 -4.31 4.45
N PHE A 285 -2.18 -5.47 3.93
CA PHE A 285 -2.19 -6.73 4.68
C PHE A 285 -0.97 -7.61 4.44
N LEU A 286 -0.09 -7.24 3.51
CA LEU A 286 1.17 -7.97 3.33
C LEU A 286 2.16 -7.60 4.41
N ASP A 287 2.76 -8.62 4.99
CA ASP A 287 3.87 -8.56 5.91
C ASP A 287 5.05 -9.33 5.32
N MET A 288 6.26 -8.86 5.61
CA MET A 288 7.49 -9.47 5.15
C MET A 288 8.52 -9.53 6.29
N ASP A 289 8.82 -10.74 6.75
CA ASP A 289 9.81 -11.01 7.79
C ASP A 289 11.11 -11.52 7.18
N TYR A 290 12.23 -11.01 7.67
CA TYR A 290 13.58 -11.46 7.33
C TYR A 290 14.17 -12.27 8.48
N GLU A 291 14.35 -13.56 8.24
CA GLU A 291 15.03 -14.47 9.15
C GLU A 291 16.42 -14.85 8.63
N PRO A 292 17.34 -15.28 9.52
CA PRO A 292 18.67 -15.72 9.11
C PRO A 292 18.68 -16.81 8.03
N ARG A 293 17.61 -17.59 7.88
CA ARG A 293 17.51 -18.70 6.92
C ARG A 293 16.53 -18.48 5.78
N ARG A 294 15.60 -17.52 5.90
CA ARG A 294 14.49 -17.35 4.96
C ARG A 294 13.85 -15.96 5.06
N ILE A 295 13.10 -15.62 4.03
CA ILE A 295 12.14 -14.52 4.01
C ILE A 295 10.75 -15.16 4.12
N ARG A 296 9.88 -14.64 4.99
CA ARG A 296 8.46 -14.98 5.00
C ARG A 296 7.64 -13.82 4.49
N PHE A 297 6.63 -14.15 3.70
CA PHE A 297 5.57 -13.27 3.26
C PHE A 297 4.29 -13.78 3.89
N MET A 298 3.54 -12.91 4.56
CA MET A 298 2.27 -13.27 5.19
C MET A 298 1.20 -12.30 4.71
N LEU A 299 0.07 -12.85 4.28
CA LEU A 299 -1.11 -12.07 3.96
C LEU A 299 -2.06 -12.16 5.14
N HIS A 300 -2.15 -11.09 5.91
CA HIS A 300 -3.01 -11.02 7.08
C HIS A 300 -4.47 -10.76 6.67
N THR A 301 -5.39 -11.27 7.47
CA THR A 301 -6.81 -10.93 7.43
C THR A 301 -7.31 -10.69 8.85
N PRO A 302 -8.50 -10.08 9.00
CA PRO A 302 -9.07 -9.83 10.33
C PRO A 302 -9.16 -11.07 11.22
N ASP A 303 -9.25 -12.26 10.63
CA ASP A 303 -9.39 -13.55 11.32
C ASP A 303 -8.09 -14.36 11.41
N GLY A 304 -6.95 -13.83 10.92
CA GLY A 304 -5.66 -14.50 10.97
C GLY A 304 -4.76 -14.21 9.77
N SER A 305 -4.19 -15.26 9.16
CA SER A 305 -3.43 -15.16 7.91
C SER A 305 -4.08 -16.03 6.84
N ASP A 306 -4.49 -15.43 5.73
CA ASP A 306 -5.11 -16.16 4.60
C ASP A 306 -4.07 -16.95 3.80
N ASP A 307 -2.82 -16.47 3.76
CA ASP A 307 -1.74 -17.15 3.05
C ASP A 307 -0.36 -16.81 3.64
N GLN A 308 0.58 -17.74 3.48
CA GLN A 308 1.96 -17.57 3.89
C GLN A 308 2.89 -18.23 2.87
N VAL A 309 3.84 -17.45 2.35
CA VAL A 309 4.90 -17.94 1.47
C VAL A 309 6.25 -17.81 2.19
N SER A 310 7.11 -18.82 2.09
CA SER A 310 8.45 -18.78 2.67
C SER A 310 9.49 -19.10 1.62
N LEU A 311 10.46 -18.20 1.44
CA LEU A 311 11.58 -18.36 0.51
C LEU A 311 12.88 -18.46 1.30
N ASN A 312 13.70 -19.47 1.05
CA ASN A 312 15.09 -19.40 1.47
C ASN A 312 15.87 -18.38 0.61
N TRP A 313 17.02 -17.93 1.09
CA TRP A 313 17.83 -16.91 0.38
C TRP A 313 18.27 -17.32 -1.03
N ASN A 314 18.42 -18.62 -1.32
CA ASN A 314 18.69 -19.08 -2.69
C ASN A 314 17.47 -18.93 -3.60
N GLN A 315 16.26 -19.17 -3.09
CA GLN A 315 15.02 -18.96 -3.85
C GLN A 315 14.80 -17.47 -4.14
N ALA A 316 14.97 -16.61 -3.12
CA ALA A 316 14.90 -15.16 -3.31
C ALA A 316 15.93 -14.66 -4.33
N SER A 317 17.17 -15.18 -4.26
CA SER A 317 18.21 -14.88 -5.25
C SER A 317 17.83 -15.27 -6.67
N LYS A 318 17.20 -16.43 -6.87
CA LYS A 318 16.75 -16.85 -8.21
C LYS A 318 15.69 -15.92 -8.79
N ILE A 319 14.73 -15.50 -7.97
CA ILE A 319 13.67 -14.57 -8.42
C ILE A 319 14.29 -13.23 -8.80
N ILE A 320 15.21 -12.68 -7.99
CA ILE A 320 15.92 -11.43 -8.34
C ILE A 320 16.73 -11.59 -9.62
N ASP A 321 17.44 -12.71 -9.80
CA ASP A 321 18.20 -12.98 -11.02
C ASP A 321 17.31 -13.09 -12.27
N GLU A 322 16.13 -13.69 -12.14
CA GLU A 322 15.11 -13.72 -13.21
C GLU A 322 14.64 -12.30 -13.54
N MET A 323 14.26 -11.49 -12.54
CA MET A 323 13.84 -10.10 -12.74
C MET A 323 14.95 -9.25 -13.39
N ILE A 324 16.21 -9.47 -13.03
CA ILE A 324 17.36 -8.79 -13.66
C ILE A 324 17.48 -9.18 -15.13
N ARG A 325 17.42 -10.49 -15.44
CA ARG A 325 17.50 -11.01 -16.83
C ARG A 325 16.36 -10.51 -17.71
N GLU A 326 15.19 -10.26 -17.12
CA GLU A 326 14.00 -9.74 -17.79
C GLU A 326 13.94 -8.20 -17.82
N ASN A 327 14.93 -7.49 -17.28
CA ASN A 327 14.95 -6.03 -17.13
C ASN A 327 13.76 -5.46 -16.32
N ARG A 328 13.27 -6.22 -15.33
CA ARG A 328 12.16 -5.83 -14.45
C ARG A 328 12.58 -5.45 -13.03
N PHE A 329 13.84 -5.66 -12.66
CA PHE A 329 14.32 -5.38 -11.30
C PHE A 329 14.55 -3.89 -11.01
N LEU A 330 15.03 -3.12 -12.01
CA LEU A 330 15.30 -1.70 -11.86
C LEU A 330 14.14 -0.88 -12.46
N GLU A 331 13.56 -0.01 -11.65
CA GLU A 331 12.60 1.00 -12.08
C GLU A 331 13.31 2.19 -12.76
N GLU A 332 12.60 2.96 -13.59
CA GLU A 332 13.17 4.07 -14.35
C GLU A 332 13.84 5.14 -13.47
N ASN A 333 13.23 5.47 -12.32
CA ASN A 333 13.81 6.37 -11.31
C ASN A 333 15.17 5.86 -10.77
N THR A 334 15.32 4.55 -10.62
CA THR A 334 16.51 3.90 -10.08
C THR A 334 17.62 3.90 -11.14
N ILE A 335 17.26 3.71 -12.40
CA ILE A 335 18.19 3.84 -13.54
C ILE A 335 18.72 5.28 -13.61
N GLN A 336 17.86 6.29 -13.42
CA GLN A 336 18.28 7.69 -13.38
C GLN A 336 19.20 8.01 -12.18
N HIS A 337 19.15 7.21 -11.10
CA HIS A 337 20.02 7.36 -9.92
C HIS A 337 21.44 6.80 -10.11
N ILE A 338 21.69 6.04 -11.19
CA ILE A 338 22.98 5.37 -11.45
C ILE A 338 24.20 6.30 -11.34
N PRO A 339 24.21 7.53 -11.90
CA PRO A 339 25.38 8.40 -11.82
C PRO A 339 25.76 8.76 -10.38
N VAL A 340 24.77 9.05 -9.54
CA VAL A 340 24.97 9.38 -8.12
C VAL A 340 25.49 8.16 -7.37
N PHE A 341 24.88 7.01 -7.61
CA PHE A 341 25.31 5.74 -7.01
C PHE A 341 26.75 5.38 -7.38
N GLN A 342 27.16 5.57 -8.64
CA GLN A 342 28.53 5.27 -9.08
C GLN A 342 29.58 6.10 -8.33
N VAL A 343 29.31 7.38 -8.09
CA VAL A 343 30.22 8.25 -7.31
C VAL A 343 30.35 7.73 -5.88
N LYS A 344 29.23 7.47 -5.20
CA LYS A 344 29.22 6.93 -3.82
C LYS A 344 29.91 5.57 -3.74
N TYR A 345 29.64 4.69 -4.70
CA TYR A 345 30.23 3.36 -4.76
C TYR A 345 31.76 3.45 -4.87
N LEU A 346 32.26 4.22 -5.83
CA LEU A 346 33.71 4.44 -6.00
C LEU A 346 34.34 5.10 -4.77
N ALA A 347 33.65 6.06 -4.14
CA ALA A 347 34.14 6.72 -2.94
C ALA A 347 34.30 5.73 -1.80
N ARG A 348 33.33 4.83 -1.62
CA ARG A 348 33.40 3.78 -0.59
C ARG A 348 34.50 2.75 -0.89
N GLU A 349 34.63 2.31 -2.13
CA GLU A 349 35.70 1.37 -2.52
C GLU A 349 37.09 2.00 -2.34
N LEU A 350 37.24 3.28 -2.71
CA LEU A 350 38.47 4.03 -2.51
C LEU A 350 38.76 4.22 -1.02
N ASP A 351 37.77 4.63 -0.22
CA ASP A 351 37.91 4.78 1.23
C ASP A 351 38.32 3.44 1.88
N HIS A 352 37.65 2.34 1.52
CA HIS A 352 38.02 1.00 1.98
C HIS A 352 39.47 0.66 1.63
N PHE A 353 39.87 0.84 0.37
CA PHE A 353 41.25 0.64 -0.07
C PHE A 353 42.24 1.50 0.72
N LEU A 354 41.97 2.79 0.90
CA LEU A 354 42.80 3.71 1.68
C LEU A 354 42.93 3.28 3.15
N HIS A 355 41.89 2.66 3.71
CA HIS A 355 41.90 2.08 5.06
C HIS A 355 42.69 0.76 5.16
N THR A 356 42.95 0.06 4.05
CA THR A 356 43.85 -1.12 4.03
C THR A 356 45.33 -0.76 3.92
N LEU A 357 45.66 0.49 3.57
CA LEU A 357 47.03 0.94 3.41
C LEU A 357 47.70 1.28 4.75
N PRO A 358 49.01 1.02 4.90
CA PRO A 358 49.83 1.62 5.95
C PRO A 358 49.75 3.16 5.96
N ASP A 359 49.80 3.77 7.15
CA ASP A 359 49.60 5.22 7.34
C ASP A 359 50.58 6.11 6.53
N ASP A 360 51.81 5.64 6.33
CA ASP A 360 52.85 6.32 5.57
C ASP A 360 52.55 6.34 4.07
N LEU A 361 51.95 5.28 3.54
CA LEU A 361 51.45 5.21 2.15
C LEU A 361 50.13 5.96 1.99
N ARG A 362 49.22 5.87 2.97
CA ARG A 362 47.94 6.59 2.95
C ARG A 362 48.14 8.11 2.83
N LYS A 363 49.08 8.69 3.58
CA LYS A 363 49.41 10.12 3.53
C LYS A 363 50.00 10.60 2.20
N GLN A 364 50.48 9.68 1.36
CA GLN A 364 51.04 9.99 0.04
C GLN A 364 49.99 9.94 -1.08
N MET A 365 48.79 9.43 -0.81
CA MET A 365 47.73 9.35 -1.81
C MET A 365 47.09 10.73 -2.04
N PRO A 366 46.71 11.08 -3.28
CA PRO A 366 46.13 12.39 -3.63
C PRO A 366 44.64 12.50 -3.27
N PHE A 367 44.18 11.76 -2.26
CA PHE A 367 42.77 11.68 -1.86
C PHE A 367 42.61 12.09 -0.39
N PRO A 368 41.53 12.83 -0.07
CA PRO A 368 41.29 13.32 1.28
C PRO A 368 40.96 12.18 2.25
N ALA A 369 41.13 12.42 3.55
CA ALA A 369 40.98 11.39 4.57
C ALA A 369 39.53 11.17 5.05
N LYS A 370 38.60 12.06 4.69
CA LYS A 370 37.18 12.00 5.08
C LYS A 370 36.31 11.61 3.88
N SER A 371 35.26 10.81 4.10
CA SER A 371 34.44 10.27 3.00
C SER A 371 33.69 11.34 2.20
N GLU A 372 33.18 12.40 2.84
CA GLU A 372 32.47 13.51 2.17
C GLU A 372 33.37 14.25 1.17
N ASP A 373 34.65 14.44 1.51
CA ASP A 373 35.62 15.07 0.61
C ASP A 373 36.01 14.13 -0.56
N THR A 374 35.95 12.81 -0.34
CA THR A 374 36.25 11.78 -1.34
C THR A 374 35.17 11.67 -2.40
N GLU A 375 33.88 11.73 -2.01
CA GLU A 375 32.76 11.75 -2.96
C GLU A 375 32.84 12.95 -3.90
N GLN A 376 33.12 14.14 -3.38
CA GLN A 376 33.23 15.35 -4.20
C GLN A 376 34.44 15.33 -5.16
N ALA A 377 35.56 14.75 -4.73
CA ALA A 377 36.73 14.54 -5.57
C ALA A 377 36.42 13.56 -6.73
N ILE A 378 35.70 12.48 -6.45
CA ILE A 378 35.31 11.48 -7.47
C ILE A 378 34.26 12.05 -8.42
N ALA A 379 33.25 12.77 -7.94
CA ALA A 379 32.27 13.44 -8.78
C ALA A 379 32.96 14.36 -9.80
N SER A 380 33.88 15.22 -9.33
CA SER A 380 34.66 16.12 -10.18
C SER A 380 35.51 15.38 -11.21
N TYR A 381 36.11 14.24 -10.81
CA TYR A 381 36.88 13.39 -11.72
C TYR A 381 35.99 12.75 -12.79
N MET A 382 34.84 12.19 -12.42
CA MET A 382 33.90 11.58 -13.37
C MET A 382 33.32 12.61 -14.36
N GLU A 383 33.03 13.83 -13.91
CA GLU A 383 32.61 14.94 -14.79
C GLU A 383 33.70 15.30 -15.81
N SER A 384 34.96 15.35 -15.39
CA SER A 384 36.11 15.65 -16.27
C SER A 384 36.31 14.58 -17.36
N ILE A 385 35.98 13.33 -17.06
CA ILE A 385 36.10 12.19 -17.98
C ILE A 385 34.93 12.13 -18.97
N ASN A 386 33.71 12.45 -18.51
CA ASN A 386 32.55 12.58 -19.39
C ASN A 386 32.70 13.75 -20.37
N CYS A 387 33.30 14.88 -19.95
CA CYS A 387 33.63 16.00 -20.84
C CYS A 387 34.71 15.67 -21.89
N THR A 388 35.53 14.64 -21.66
CA THR A 388 36.59 14.21 -22.59
C THR A 388 36.18 13.05 -23.52
N GLY A 389 34.91 12.64 -23.50
CA GLY A 389 34.36 11.61 -24.40
C GLY A 389 34.78 10.17 -24.08
N LYS A 390 35.44 9.92 -22.95
CA LYS A 390 35.78 8.57 -22.49
C LYS A 390 34.73 8.10 -21.50
N VAL A 391 33.73 7.34 -21.94
CA VAL A 391 32.72 6.79 -21.00
C VAL A 391 33.35 5.63 -20.21
N LEU A 392 33.55 5.83 -18.90
CA LEU A 392 33.83 4.74 -17.97
C LEU A 392 32.53 3.96 -17.73
N LYS A 393 32.39 2.79 -18.36
CA LYS A 393 31.35 1.81 -17.99
C LYS A 393 31.79 1.09 -16.72
N ILE A 394 31.45 1.66 -15.57
CA ILE A 394 31.82 1.11 -14.25
C ILE A 394 30.81 0.04 -13.80
N LEU A 395 29.58 0.12 -14.32
CA LEU A 395 28.58 -0.93 -14.22
C LEU A 395 28.33 -1.50 -15.63
N PRO A 396 28.21 -2.83 -15.80
CA PRO A 396 27.64 -3.37 -17.01
C PRO A 396 26.17 -2.92 -17.05
N LEU A 397 25.84 -2.06 -18.00
CA LEU A 397 24.46 -1.75 -18.39
C LEU A 397 24.01 -2.77 -19.45
#